data_AF-A0A0M8V3A3-F1
#
_entry.id   AF-A0A0M8V3A3-F1
#
_cell.length_a   1.000
_cell.length_b   1.000
_cell.length_c   1.000
_cell.angle_alpha   90.00
_cell.angle_beta   90.00
_cell.angle_gamma   90.00
#
_symmetry.space_group_name_H-M   'P 1'
#
loop_
_entity.id
_entity.type
_entity.pdbx_description
1 polymer ?
#
loop_
_entity_poly.entity_id
_entity_poly.type
_entity_poly.pdbx_seq_one_letter_code
_entity_poly.pdbx_strand_id
1 'polypeptide(L)'
;MRGLADRTDVLAFRTEPLTEHIDFAGQPVLTGRISSSAPSTHVSTKLQDVYPDATTRPISWGRAVLSERAGSSLTLALDDNAYRLQRGHCLPADPNEEAQ
;
A
#
# COMPACT_ATOMS: atom_id res chain seq x y z
N MET A 1 1.08 14.46 0.37
CA MET A 1 -0.32 14.85 0.09
C MET A 1 -1.05 14.92 1.42
N ARG A 2 -1.31 16.12 1.96
CA ARG A 2 -2.12 16.28 3.19
C ARG A 2 -3.59 15.98 2.87
N GLY A 3 -4.32 15.29 3.75
CA GLY A 3 -5.76 15.10 3.65
C GLY A 3 -6.27 13.86 2.91
N LEU A 4 -5.44 13.12 2.15
CA LEU A 4 -5.90 11.89 1.49
C LEU A 4 -6.16 10.77 2.50
N ALA A 5 -5.30 10.64 3.52
CA ALA A 5 -5.44 9.64 4.57
C ALA A 5 -6.60 9.92 5.54
N ASP A 6 -7.10 11.16 5.58
CA ASP A 6 -8.19 11.57 6.45
C ASP A 6 -9.57 11.31 5.81
N ARG A 7 -9.59 10.88 4.54
CA ARG A 7 -10.82 10.53 3.84
C ARG A 7 -11.29 9.15 4.26
N THR A 8 -12.59 9.03 4.54
CA THR A 8 -13.21 7.77 4.96
C THR A 8 -13.21 6.68 3.88
N ASP A 9 -12.99 7.04 2.61
CA ASP A 9 -12.92 6.12 1.48
C ASP A 9 -11.48 5.76 1.09
N VAL A 10 -10.50 6.09 1.92
CA VAL A 10 -9.10 5.72 1.75
C VAL A 10 -8.65 4.88 2.94
N LEU A 11 -8.28 3.62 2.67
CA LEU A 11 -7.60 2.79 3.66
C LEU A 11 -6.11 3.13 3.64
N ALA A 12 -5.59 3.56 4.77
CA ALA A 12 -4.17 3.85 4.95
C ALA A 12 -3.59 2.89 5.99
N PHE A 13 -2.68 2.05 5.54
CA PHE A 13 -1.91 1.18 6.43
C PHE A 13 -0.52 1.79 6.63
N ARG A 14 0.10 1.57 7.80
CA ARG A 14 1.43 2.05 8.12
C ARG A 14 2.15 1.07 9.04
N THR A 15 3.43 0.83 8.79
CA THR A 15 4.34 0.17 9.73
C THR A 15 4.65 1.14 10.87
N GLU A 16 5.20 0.61 11.97
CA GLU A 16 5.98 1.45 12.88
C GLU A 16 7.16 2.12 12.15
N PRO A 17 7.69 3.24 12.66
CA PRO A 17 8.89 3.85 12.11
C PRO A 17 10.03 2.84 12.01
N LEU A 18 10.65 2.75 10.83
CA LEU A 18 11.71 1.79 10.58
C LEU A 18 12.90 2.04 11.51
N THR A 19 13.45 0.97 12.08
CA THR A 19 14.65 1.03 12.92
C THR A 19 15.94 1.16 12.09
N GLU A 20 15.89 0.77 10.81
CA GLU A 20 17.01 0.81 9.88
C GLU A 20 16.58 1.24 8.47
N HIS A 21 17.54 1.42 7.56
CA HIS A 21 17.26 1.75 6.17
C HIS A 21 16.84 0.48 5.43
N ILE A 22 15.82 0.54 4.58
CA ILE A 22 15.40 -0.58 3.73
C ILE A 22 15.56 -0.17 2.26
N ASP A 23 16.31 -0.98 1.52
CA ASP A 23 16.45 -0.88 0.07
C ASP A 23 15.56 -1.92 -0.61
N PHE A 24 14.82 -1.50 -1.63
CA PHE A 24 14.11 -2.42 -2.51
C PHE A 24 14.24 -1.99 -3.96
N ALA A 25 14.26 -3.00 -4.84
CA ALA A 25 14.31 -2.82 -6.28
C ALA A 25 13.49 -3.91 -6.97
N GLY A 26 12.79 -3.55 -8.03
CA GLY A 26 11.90 -4.43 -8.80
C GLY A 26 10.44 -3.99 -8.70
N GLN A 27 9.54 -4.94 -8.92
CA GLN A 27 8.10 -4.72 -9.00
C GLN A 27 7.43 -5.10 -7.68
N PRO A 28 6.99 -4.14 -6.84
CA PRO A 28 6.24 -4.49 -5.65
C PRO A 28 4.89 -5.12 -6.03
N VAL A 29 4.45 -6.11 -5.27
CA VAL A 29 3.17 -6.80 -5.47
C VAL A 29 2.33 -6.67 -4.22
N LEU A 30 1.14 -6.09 -4.34
CA LEU A 30 0.12 -6.14 -3.30
C LEU A 30 -0.64 -7.46 -3.41
N THR A 31 -0.62 -8.24 -2.34
CA THR A 31 -1.51 -9.38 -2.16
C THR A 31 -2.51 -9.09 -1.05
N GLY A 32 -3.76 -9.49 -1.22
CA GLY A 32 -4.75 -9.31 -0.17
C GLY A 32 -6.11 -9.87 -0.51
N ARG A 33 -7.04 -9.73 0.44
CA ARG A 33 -8.44 -10.09 0.26
C ARG A 33 -9.30 -8.83 0.29
N ILE A 34 -10.07 -8.61 -0.75
CA ILE A 34 -11.00 -7.49 -0.88
C ILE A 34 -12.37 -8.05 -1.21
N SER A 35 -13.39 -7.63 -0.46
CA SER A 35 -14.79 -7.87 -0.78
C SER A 35 -15.49 -6.55 -1.09
N SER A 36 -16.46 -6.61 -1.99
CA SER A 36 -17.32 -5.48 -2.33
C SER A 36 -18.75 -6.01 -2.43
N SER A 37 -19.72 -5.20 -2.01
CA SER A 37 -21.15 -5.50 -2.22
C SER A 37 -21.61 -5.17 -3.66
N ALA A 38 -20.76 -4.52 -4.46
CA ALA A 38 -21.03 -4.23 -5.86
C ALA A 38 -20.52 -5.36 -6.78
N PRO A 39 -21.17 -5.63 -7.93
CA PRO A 39 -20.77 -6.68 -8.88
C PRO A 39 -19.33 -6.57 -9.40
N SER A 40 -18.79 -5.34 -9.42
CA SER A 40 -17.39 -5.04 -9.70
C SER A 40 -16.92 -3.82 -8.92
N THR A 41 -15.64 -3.77 -8.59
CA THR A 41 -15.02 -2.61 -7.94
C THR A 41 -13.65 -2.30 -8.52
N HIS A 42 -13.30 -1.02 -8.57
CA HIS A 42 -11.95 -0.57 -8.91
C HIS A 42 -11.11 -0.50 -7.64
N VAL A 43 -9.96 -1.17 -7.66
CA VAL A 43 -8.97 -1.06 -6.58
C VAL A 43 -7.81 -0.22 -7.11
N SER A 44 -7.47 0.83 -6.37
CA SER A 44 -6.30 1.67 -6.65
C SER A 44 -5.38 1.66 -5.45
N THR A 45 -4.11 1.29 -5.68
CA THR A 45 -3.11 1.16 -4.63
C THR A 45 -1.97 2.13 -4.87
N LYS A 46 -1.45 2.71 -3.79
CA LYS A 46 -0.25 3.53 -3.79
C LYS A 46 0.70 3.02 -2.71
N LEU A 47 1.92 2.72 -3.12
CA LEU A 47 3.04 2.56 -2.21
C LEU A 47 3.65 3.94 -1.97
N GLN A 48 3.79 4.34 -0.71
CA GLN A 48 4.27 5.67 -0.33
C GLN A 48 5.30 5.58 0.79
N ASP A 49 6.26 6.48 0.76
CA ASP A 49 7.19 6.75 1.85
C ASP A 49 6.54 7.78 2.77
N VAL A 50 6.36 7.46 4.06
CA VAL A 50 5.83 8.38 5.06
C VAL A 50 6.98 8.91 5.92
N TYR A 51 7.17 10.22 5.86
CA TYR A 51 8.22 10.94 6.56
C TYR A 51 7.83 11.16 8.04
N PRO A 52 8.80 11.43 8.94
CA PRO A 52 8.52 11.71 10.35
C PRO A 52 7.57 12.87 10.61
N ASP A 53 7.51 13.84 9.69
CA ASP A 53 6.59 15.00 9.74
C ASP A 53 5.20 14.70 9.14
N ALA A 54 4.91 13.42 8.90
CA ALA A 54 3.71 12.89 8.25
C ALA A 54 3.52 13.32 6.78
N THR A 55 4.51 13.97 6.16
CA THR A 55 4.50 14.14 4.71
C THR A 55 4.72 12.81 4.01
N THR A 56 4.31 12.74 2.74
CA THR A 56 4.33 11.48 1.99
C THR A 56 4.96 11.69 0.63
N ARG A 57 5.84 10.79 0.22
CA ARG A 57 6.37 10.71 -1.14
C ARG A 57 5.86 9.46 -1.86
N PRO A 58 5.22 9.58 -3.03
CA PRO A 58 4.84 8.42 -3.83
C PRO A 58 6.08 7.61 -4.24
N ILE A 59 5.99 6.29 -4.14
CA ILE A 59 7.03 5.33 -4.52
C ILE A 59 6.60 4.56 -5.78
N SER A 60 5.39 3.97 -5.74
CA SER A 60 4.82 3.20 -6.83
C SER A 60 3.28 3.16 -6.70
N TRP A 61 2.59 2.75 -7.75
CA TRP A 61 1.12 2.72 -7.84
C TRP A 61 0.65 1.59 -8.75
N GLY A 62 -0.63 1.25 -8.65
CA GLY A 62 -1.24 0.25 -9.50
C GLY A 62 -2.76 0.24 -9.36
N ARG A 63 -3.43 -0.40 -10.33
CA ARG A 63 -4.90 -0.49 -10.36
C ARG A 63 -5.35 -1.86 -10.84
N ALA A 64 -6.44 -2.35 -10.27
CA ALA A 64 -7.13 -3.55 -10.71
C ALA A 64 -8.65 -3.32 -10.76
N VAL A 65 -9.33 -4.20 -11.48
CA VAL A 65 -10.79 -4.36 -11.37
C VAL A 65 -11.04 -5.72 -10.76
N LEU A 66 -11.72 -5.74 -9.62
CA LEU A 66 -12.23 -6.96 -9.02
C LEU A 66 -13.69 -7.14 -9.45
N SER A 67 -14.07 -8.37 -9.74
CA SER A 67 -15.45 -8.74 -10.04
C SER A 67 -15.83 -9.94 -9.18
N GLU A 68 -17.12 -10.10 -8.89
CA GLU A 68 -17.62 -11.25 -8.13
C GLU A 68 -17.12 -12.58 -8.72
N ARG A 69 -17.03 -12.68 -10.05
CA ARG A 69 -16.54 -13.87 -10.75
C ARG A 69 -15.06 -14.19 -10.48
N ALA A 70 -14.24 -13.17 -10.26
CA ALA A 70 -12.82 -13.34 -9.93
C ALA A 70 -12.61 -13.71 -8.45
N GLY A 71 -13.65 -13.63 -7.62
CA GLY A 71 -13.59 -13.84 -6.19
C GLY A 71 -12.97 -12.65 -5.43
N SER A 72 -12.60 -12.88 -4.18
CA SER A 72 -12.11 -11.85 -3.26
C SER A 72 -10.59 -11.70 -3.22
N SER A 73 -9.84 -12.57 -3.90
CA SER A 73 -8.37 -12.56 -3.84
C SER A 73 -7.81 -11.54 -4.83
N LEU A 74 -6.91 -10.67 -4.36
CA LEU A 74 -6.21 -9.70 -5.18
C LEU A 74 -4.71 -10.02 -5.19
N THR A 75 -4.14 -10.09 -6.39
CA THR A 75 -2.71 -9.95 -6.64
C THR A 75 -2.55 -8.80 -7.63
N LEU A 76 -1.95 -7.70 -7.18
CA LEU A 76 -1.77 -6.48 -7.96
C LEU A 76 -0.30 -6.09 -7.99
N ALA A 77 0.33 -6.27 -9.14
CA ALA A 77 1.64 -5.69 -9.40
C ALA A 77 1.53 -4.16 -9.51
N LEU A 78 2.44 -3.45 -8.85
CA LEU A 78 2.62 -2.01 -8.99
C LEU A 78 3.67 -1.73 -10.09
N ASP A 79 3.96 -0.45 -10.35
CA ASP A 79 5.06 -0.08 -11.25
C ASP A 79 6.44 -0.44 -10.67
N ASP A 80 7.37 -0.76 -11.57
CA ASP A 80 8.78 -1.02 -11.24
C ASP A 80 9.44 0.18 -10.57
N ASN A 81 10.32 -0.12 -9.61
CA ASN A 81 10.91 0.88 -8.73
C ASN A 81 12.29 0.44 -8.24
N ALA A 82 13.16 1.40 -7.94
CA ALA A 82 14.24 1.21 -6.97
C ALA A 82 14.21 2.36 -5.96
N TYR A 83 14.17 2.04 -4.67
CA TYR A 83 13.99 3.04 -3.63
C TYR A 83 14.66 2.62 -2.31
N ARG A 84 15.18 3.62 -1.60
CA ARG A 84 15.66 3.50 -0.22
C ARG A 84 14.71 4.21 0.73
N LEU A 85 14.04 3.46 1.58
CA LEU A 85 13.32 4.02 2.72
C LEU A 85 14.31 4.27 3.86
N GLN A 86 14.26 5.46 4.44
CA GLN A 86 15.18 5.85 5.51
C GLN A 86 14.69 5.37 6.88
N ARG A 87 15.60 5.27 7.85
CA ARG A 87 15.23 5.01 9.25
C ARG A 87 14.31 6.12 9.74
N GLY A 88 13.35 5.78 10.59
CA GLY A 88 12.34 6.70 11.11
C GLY A 88 11.20 7.03 10.14
N HIS A 89 11.24 6.52 8.90
CA HIS A 89 10.11 6.59 7.96
C HIS A 89 9.19 5.36 8.13
N CYS A 90 8.01 5.37 7.51
CA CYS A 90 7.09 4.23 7.53
C CYS A 90 6.72 3.76 6.10
N LEU A 91 6.47 2.45 5.94
CA LEU A 91 5.82 1.86 4.76
C LEU A 91 4.33 1.64 5.04
N PRO A 92 3.50 1.41 4.01
CA PRO A 92 2.21 0.78 4.21
C PRO A 92 2.38 -0.65 4.74
N ALA A 93 1.76 -0.97 5.89
CA ALA A 93 1.79 -2.31 6.49
C ALA A 93 0.65 -3.20 5.97
N ASP A 94 0.82 -4.51 6.10
CA ASP A 94 -0.30 -5.45 6.10
C ASP A 94 -0.88 -5.48 7.54
N PRO A 95 -2.20 -5.30 7.75
CA PRO A 95 -2.80 -5.45 9.08
C PRO A 95 -2.73 -6.88 9.65
N ASN A 96 -2.26 -7.89 8.91
CA ASN A 96 -2.21 -9.30 9.36
C ASN A 96 -0.83 -9.82 9.80
N GLU A 97 0.18 -8.99 9.96
CA GLU A 97 1.42 -9.40 10.67
C GLU A 97 1.24 -9.21 12.18
N GLU A 98 0.62 -10.18 12.84
CA GLU A 98 0.83 -10.37 14.28
C GLU A 98 2.30 -10.80 14.46
N ALA A 99 3.09 -9.91 15.07
CA ALA A 99 4.47 -10.19 15.45
C ALA A 99 4.55 -11.49 16.26
N GLN A 100 5.33 -12.45 15.77
CA GLN A 100 5.84 -13.56 16.58
C GLN A 100 7.04 -13.13 17.42
#